data_AF-A0A357Y034-F1
#
_entry.id   AF-A0A357Y034-F1
#
_cell.length_a   1.000
_cell.length_b   1.000
_cell.length_c   1.000
_cell.angle_alpha   90.00
_cell.angle_beta   90.00
_cell.angle_gamma   90.00
#
_symmetry.space_group_name_H-M   'P 1'
#
loop_
_entity.id
_entity.type
_entity.pdbx_description
1 polymer ?
#
loop_
_entity_poly.entity_id
_entity_poly.type
_entity_poly.pdbx_seq_one_letter_code
_entity_poly.pdbx_strand_id
1 'polypeptide(L)'
;MGPKAQVILAPYITAKASTPEAFLFSPDDAVKLLALEKRMNRKSKVQPSQRDRSKPNPMIRPGQKYETGSYQTAIQRAADRANRAETKQAKKEGREPVLLPRWAPNQLRHTWATYVEKEYDAETARIILGHKHVDTTFIYIERDNEKAREAQRKIG
;
A
#
# COMPACT_ATOMS: atom_id res chain seq x y z
N MET A 1 10.47 -11.39 8.88
CA MET A 1 10.20 -10.55 7.69
C MET A 1 10.87 -11.17 6.48
N GLY A 2 10.16 -11.32 5.35
CA GLY A 2 10.71 -11.92 4.13
C GLY A 2 11.74 -11.04 3.41
N PRO A 3 12.56 -11.61 2.51
CA PRO A 3 13.69 -10.93 1.87
C PRO A 3 13.27 -9.70 1.05
N LYS A 4 12.16 -9.80 0.30
CA LYS A 4 11.63 -8.66 -0.47
C LYS A 4 11.26 -7.46 0.41
N ALA A 5 10.68 -7.72 1.58
CA ALA A 5 10.34 -6.67 2.53
C ALA A 5 11.61 -6.03 3.11
N GLN A 6 12.63 -6.82 3.45
CA GLN A 6 13.90 -6.31 3.96
C GLN A 6 14.59 -5.37 2.96
N VAL A 7 14.62 -5.72 1.67
CA VAL A 7 15.19 -4.87 0.61
C VAL A 7 14.49 -3.51 0.54
N ILE A 8 13.15 -3.49 0.65
CA ILE A 8 12.36 -2.24 0.61
C ILE A 8 12.61 -1.39 1.87
N LEU A 9 12.73 -2.03 3.03
CA LEU A 9 12.87 -1.34 4.32
C LEU A 9 14.30 -0.89 4.61
N ALA A 10 15.31 -1.52 4.02
CA ALA A 10 16.72 -1.26 4.32
C ALA A 10 17.11 0.24 4.24
N PRO A 11 16.71 1.02 3.21
CA PRO A 11 17.05 2.44 3.14
C PRO A 11 16.47 3.25 4.32
N TYR A 12 15.26 2.89 4.76
CA TYR A 12 14.57 3.58 5.86
C TYR A 12 15.18 3.21 7.21
N ILE A 13 15.56 1.95 7.39
CA ILE A 13 16.18 1.46 8.63
C ILE A 13 17.54 2.11 8.82
N THR A 14 18.39 2.13 7.79
CA THR A 14 19.71 2.78 7.85
C THR A 14 19.60 4.26 8.17
N ALA A 15 18.62 4.96 7.58
CA ALA A 15 18.41 6.39 7.82
C ALA A 15 17.99 6.71 9.27
N LYS A 16 17.39 5.74 9.99
CA LYS A 16 16.92 5.91 11.37
C LYS A 16 17.63 5.03 12.39
N ALA A 17 18.76 4.42 12.03
CA ALA A 17 19.50 3.50 12.88
C ALA A 17 19.93 4.14 14.22
N SER A 18 20.16 5.46 14.23
CA SER A 18 20.57 6.22 15.43
C SER A 18 19.40 6.58 16.37
N THR A 19 18.14 6.35 15.99
CA THR A 19 16.95 6.68 16.78
C THR A 19 15.96 5.52 16.83
N PRO A 20 16.20 4.50 17.66
CA PRO A 20 15.41 3.26 17.68
C PRO A 20 13.92 3.46 18.00
N GLU A 21 13.58 4.49 18.77
CA GLU A 21 12.18 4.83 19.11
C GLU A 21 11.46 5.65 18.03
N ALA A 22 12.18 6.15 17.02
CA ALA A 22 11.57 6.93 15.96
C ALA A 22 10.74 6.04 15.02
N PHE A 23 9.58 6.53 14.62
CA PHE A 23 8.76 5.87 13.61
C PHE A 23 9.54 5.70 12.30
N LEU A 24 9.62 4.49 11.77
CA LEU A 24 10.33 4.21 10.52
C LEU A 24 9.80 5.05 9.33
N PHE A 25 8.48 5.27 9.32
CA PHE A 25 7.79 6.10 8.33
C PHE A 25 7.00 7.22 9.01
N SER A 26 7.13 8.44 8.51
CA SER A 26 6.36 9.59 9.02
C SER A 26 5.81 10.46 7.87
N PRO A 27 4.62 11.08 8.05
CA PRO A 27 4.12 12.10 7.13
C PRO A 27 5.11 13.26 6.91
N ASP A 28 5.82 13.67 7.95
CA ASP A 28 6.83 14.73 7.88
C ASP A 28 7.98 14.38 6.93
N ASP A 29 8.57 13.19 7.08
CA ASP A 29 9.62 12.70 6.18
C ASP A 29 9.12 12.59 4.74
N ALA A 30 7.90 12.08 4.54
CA ALA A 30 7.31 11.96 3.21
C ALA A 30 7.13 13.32 2.51
N VAL A 31 6.69 14.36 3.24
CA VAL A 31 6.55 15.71 2.68
C VAL A 31 7.92 16.30 2.32
N LYS A 32 8.93 16.11 3.17
CA LYS A 32 10.30 16.55 2.91
C LYS A 32 10.88 15.85 1.67
N LEU A 33 10.74 14.53 1.57
CA LEU A 33 11.18 13.75 0.42
C LEU A 33 10.49 14.20 -0.88
N LEU A 34 9.17 14.42 -0.85
CA LEU A 34 8.43 14.95 -2.01
C LEU A 34 8.89 16.36 -2.40
N ALA A 35 9.23 17.21 -1.43
CA ALA A 35 9.75 18.54 -1.71
C ALA A 35 11.14 18.48 -2.36
N LEU A 36 12.01 17.58 -1.88
CA LEU A 36 13.33 17.32 -2.48
C LEU A 36 13.20 16.77 -3.91
N GLU A 37 12.35 15.76 -4.11
CA GLU A 37 12.09 15.16 -5.42
C GLU A 37 11.59 16.22 -6.42
N LYS A 38 10.63 17.05 -6.01
CA LYS A 38 10.15 18.17 -6.85
C LYS A 38 11.25 19.17 -7.19
N ARG A 39 12.16 19.45 -6.27
CA ARG A 39 13.32 20.33 -6.53
C ARG A 39 14.29 19.70 -7.51
N MET A 40 14.58 18.41 -7.36
CA MET A 40 15.46 17.66 -8.26
C MET A 40 14.89 17.53 -9.67
N ASN A 41 13.59 17.28 -9.79
CA ASN A 41 12.90 17.13 -11.08
C ASN A 41 12.62 18.46 -11.79
N ARG A 42 13.02 19.60 -11.19
CA ARG A 42 12.77 20.92 -11.75
C ARG A 42 13.77 21.21 -12.88
N LYS A 43 13.27 21.55 -14.06
CA LYS A 43 14.10 21.91 -15.23
C LYS A 43 14.66 23.34 -15.17
N SER A 44 13.98 24.26 -14.50
CA SER A 44 14.36 25.67 -14.41
C SER A 44 14.92 26.03 -13.04
N LYS A 45 15.72 27.10 -12.94
CA LYS A 45 16.22 27.57 -11.64
C LYS A 45 15.08 28.09 -10.76
N VAL A 46 15.17 27.87 -9.44
CA VAL A 46 14.22 28.41 -8.46
C VAL A 46 14.43 29.92 -8.33
N GLN A 47 13.37 30.70 -8.56
CA GLN A 47 13.40 32.14 -8.38
C GLN A 47 13.72 32.48 -6.90
N PRO A 48 14.51 33.54 -6.61
CA PRO A 48 14.92 33.86 -5.25
C PRO A 48 13.77 33.95 -4.23
N SER A 49 12.66 34.59 -4.60
CA SER A 49 11.45 34.75 -3.78
C SER A 49 10.61 33.48 -3.59
N GLN A 50 11.01 32.37 -4.20
CA GLN A 50 10.35 31.06 -4.13
C GLN A 50 11.24 30.01 -3.44
N ARG A 51 12.46 30.40 -3.00
CA ARG A 51 13.40 29.46 -2.34
C ARG A 51 12.83 28.92 -1.04
N ASP A 52 12.16 29.78 -0.28
CA ASP A 52 11.39 29.40 0.88
C ASP A 52 10.09 30.21 0.94
N ARG A 53 8.97 29.51 1.05
CA ARG A 53 7.61 30.06 1.23
C ARG A 53 6.89 29.35 2.37
N SER A 54 7.65 28.66 3.23
CA SER A 54 7.11 28.07 4.43
C SER A 54 6.51 29.16 5.30
N LYS A 55 5.31 28.90 5.83
CA LYS A 55 4.72 29.76 6.84
C LYS A 55 5.42 29.43 8.16
N PRO A 56 5.85 30.43 8.95
CA PRO A 56 6.53 30.17 10.22
C PRO A 56 5.63 29.40 11.20
N ASN A 57 4.32 29.73 11.23
CA ASN A 57 3.33 29.07 12.08
C ASN A 57 2.15 28.56 11.25
N PRO A 58 2.30 27.41 10.56
CA PRO A 58 1.19 26.83 9.82
C PRO A 58 0.20 26.19 10.80
N MET A 59 -1.09 26.39 10.53
CA MET A 59 -2.20 25.83 11.33
C MET A 59 -2.23 24.30 11.28
N ILE A 60 -1.75 23.69 10.18
CA ILE A 60 -1.69 22.24 9.99
C ILE A 60 -0.25 21.87 9.67
N ARG A 61 0.31 20.95 10.48
CA ARG A 61 1.67 20.39 10.29
C ARG A 61 1.57 18.90 10.03
N PRO A 62 2.43 18.32 9.18
CA PRO A 62 2.55 16.87 9.07
C PRO A 62 2.90 16.26 10.44
N GLY A 63 2.22 15.17 10.79
CA GLY A 63 2.52 14.43 12.01
C GLY A 63 3.80 13.61 11.92
N GLN A 64 4.26 13.12 13.07
CA GLN A 64 5.43 12.23 13.19
C GLN A 64 5.08 10.75 12.92
N LYS A 65 3.80 10.39 12.91
CA LYS A 65 3.31 9.04 12.61
C LYS A 65 2.08 9.10 11.71
N TYR A 66 1.85 8.03 10.96
CA TYR A 66 0.62 7.86 10.21
C TYR A 66 -0.51 7.43 11.15
N GLU A 67 -1.69 8.00 10.92
CA GLU A 67 -2.93 7.60 11.58
C GLU A 67 -3.68 6.57 10.74
N THR A 68 -4.64 5.86 11.35
CA THR A 68 -5.41 4.81 10.68
C THR A 68 -6.04 5.27 9.36
N GLY A 69 -6.64 6.47 9.32
CA GLY A 69 -7.23 7.05 8.11
C GLY A 69 -6.21 7.40 7.01
N SER A 70 -4.93 7.55 7.38
CA SER A 70 -3.86 7.84 6.43
C SER A 70 -3.63 6.69 5.45
N TYR A 71 -3.74 5.44 5.91
CA TYR A 71 -3.55 4.26 5.06
C TYR A 71 -4.64 4.15 4.00
N GLN A 72 -5.91 4.33 4.39
CA GLN A 72 -7.03 4.33 3.45
C GLN A 72 -6.87 5.42 2.39
N THR A 73 -6.53 6.63 2.83
CA THR A 73 -6.31 7.78 1.93
C THR A 73 -5.17 7.49 0.95
N ALA A 74 -4.07 6.90 1.42
CA ALA A 74 -2.92 6.56 0.58
C ALA A 74 -3.29 5.51 -0.48
N ILE A 75 -4.00 4.44 -0.10
CA ILE A 75 -4.46 3.38 -1.01
C ILE A 75 -5.39 3.97 -2.08
N GLN A 76 -6.37 4.77 -1.67
CA GLN A 76 -7.31 5.40 -2.61
C GLN A 76 -6.58 6.32 -3.60
N ARG A 77 -5.65 7.17 -3.11
CA ARG A 77 -4.86 8.04 -3.98
C ARG A 77 -3.99 7.26 -4.97
N ALA A 78 -3.46 6.11 -4.56
CA ALA A 78 -2.69 5.22 -5.44
C ALA A 78 -3.59 4.63 -6.54
N ALA A 79 -4.76 4.12 -6.18
CA ALA A 79 -5.75 3.62 -7.15
C ALA A 79 -6.18 4.73 -8.12
N ASP A 80 -6.50 5.93 -7.63
CA ASP A 80 -6.86 7.08 -8.48
C ASP A 80 -5.73 7.48 -9.43
N ARG A 81 -4.47 7.42 -8.97
CA ARG A 81 -3.30 7.69 -9.82
C ARG A 81 -3.15 6.65 -10.92
N ALA A 82 -3.30 5.36 -10.59
CA ALA A 82 -3.26 4.27 -11.57
C ALA A 82 -4.38 4.42 -12.60
N ASN A 83 -5.62 4.65 -12.15
CA ASN A 83 -6.78 4.87 -13.00
C ASN A 83 -6.58 6.06 -13.95
N ARG A 84 -6.04 7.19 -13.46
CA ARG A 84 -5.71 8.33 -14.34
C ARG A 84 -4.66 8.01 -15.39
N ALA A 85 -3.67 7.18 -15.07
CA ALA A 85 -2.66 6.76 -16.04
C ALA A 85 -3.27 5.82 -17.08
N GLU A 86 -4.08 4.86 -16.63
CA GLU A 86 -4.79 3.90 -17.45
C GLU A 86 -5.78 4.57 -18.42
N THR A 87 -6.61 5.52 -17.95
CA THR A 87 -7.52 6.26 -18.84
C THR A 87 -6.77 7.00 -19.95
N LYS A 88 -5.61 7.58 -19.64
CA LYS A 88 -4.78 8.25 -20.66
C LYS A 88 -4.22 7.26 -21.68
N GLN A 89 -3.78 6.10 -21.21
CA GLN A 89 -3.23 5.04 -22.05
C GLN A 89 -4.30 4.42 -22.96
N ALA A 90 -5.44 4.03 -22.37
CA ALA A 90 -6.58 3.48 -23.08
C ALA A 90 -7.09 4.42 -24.19
N LYS A 91 -7.18 5.73 -23.91
CA LYS A 91 -7.53 6.74 -24.91
C LYS A 91 -6.51 6.82 -26.06
N LYS A 92 -5.22 6.66 -25.78
CA LYS A 92 -4.17 6.65 -26.80
C LYS A 92 -4.26 5.40 -27.68
N GLU A 93 -4.66 4.28 -27.10
CA GLU A 93 -4.78 2.97 -27.75
C GLU A 93 -6.15 2.73 -28.40
N GLY A 94 -7.13 3.63 -28.19
CA GLY A 94 -8.49 3.49 -28.74
C GLY A 94 -9.30 2.37 -28.09
N ARG A 95 -8.96 1.97 -26.87
CA ARG A 95 -9.65 0.92 -26.11
C ARG A 95 -10.39 1.49 -24.90
N GLU A 96 -11.31 0.71 -24.35
CA GLU A 96 -11.94 1.02 -23.08
C GLU A 96 -10.93 0.88 -21.91
N PRO A 97 -10.95 1.79 -20.91
CA PRO A 97 -10.06 1.74 -19.77
C PRO A 97 -10.49 0.69 -18.74
N VAL A 98 -9.55 -0.04 -18.18
CA VAL A 98 -9.81 -1.01 -17.11
C VAL A 98 -9.46 -0.37 -15.76
N LEU A 99 -10.47 0.11 -15.05
CA LEU A 99 -10.27 0.86 -13.82
C LEU A 99 -10.19 -0.04 -12.59
N LEU A 100 -9.26 0.27 -11.69
CA LEU A 100 -9.20 -0.32 -10.37
C LEU A 100 -10.35 0.20 -9.51
N PRO A 101 -11.04 -0.67 -8.74
CA PRO A 101 -12.04 -0.24 -7.79
C PRO A 101 -11.39 0.44 -6.58
N ARG A 102 -12.20 1.13 -5.76
CA ARG A 102 -11.70 1.74 -4.53
C ARG A 102 -11.44 0.66 -3.49
N TRP A 103 -10.19 0.52 -3.08
CA TRP A 103 -9.79 -0.45 -2.06
C TRP A 103 -9.73 0.16 -0.66
N ALA A 104 -10.17 -0.64 0.31
CA ALA A 104 -9.96 -0.43 1.73
C ALA A 104 -8.76 -1.27 2.22
N PRO A 105 -8.05 -0.85 3.28
CA PRO A 105 -6.90 -1.60 3.81
C PRO A 105 -7.18 -3.08 4.10
N ASN A 106 -8.36 -3.39 4.67
CA ASN A 106 -8.72 -4.77 4.99
C ASN A 106 -8.95 -5.63 3.75
N GLN A 107 -9.42 -5.05 2.63
CA GLN A 107 -9.56 -5.80 1.38
C GLN A 107 -8.21 -6.31 0.88
N LEU A 108 -7.16 -5.47 0.95
CA LEU A 108 -5.80 -5.88 0.61
C LEU A 108 -5.30 -7.02 1.49
N ARG A 109 -5.57 -6.93 2.80
CA ARG A 109 -5.22 -7.96 3.77
C ARG A 109 -5.93 -9.28 3.47
N HIS A 110 -7.20 -9.23 3.09
CA HIS A 110 -7.97 -10.41 2.70
C HIS A 110 -7.49 -11.00 1.39
N THR A 111 -7.16 -10.19 0.40
CA THR A 111 -6.57 -10.66 -0.86
C THR A 111 -5.25 -11.39 -0.62
N TRP A 112 -4.39 -10.86 0.26
CA TRP A 112 -3.16 -11.55 0.65
C TRP A 112 -3.41 -12.88 1.35
N ALA A 113 -4.39 -12.92 2.25
CA ALA A 113 -4.79 -14.16 2.93
C ALA A 113 -5.22 -15.24 1.94
N THR A 114 -6.10 -14.89 1.00
CA THR A 114 -6.56 -15.79 -0.07
C THR A 114 -5.41 -16.25 -0.96
N TYR A 115 -4.42 -15.39 -1.22
CA TYR A 115 -3.23 -15.77 -1.97
C TYR A 115 -2.39 -16.80 -1.20
N VAL A 116 -2.09 -16.54 0.06
CA VAL A 116 -1.31 -17.45 0.91
C VAL A 116 -2.01 -18.79 1.09
N GLU A 117 -3.31 -18.80 1.31
CA GLU A 117 -4.10 -20.02 1.47
C GLU A 117 -4.03 -20.90 0.22
N LYS A 118 -4.12 -20.31 -0.98
CA LYS A 118 -4.03 -21.04 -2.25
C LYS A 118 -2.65 -21.63 -2.51
N GLU A 119 -1.60 -20.92 -2.12
CA GLU A 119 -0.21 -21.36 -2.37
C GLU A 119 0.34 -22.30 -1.28
N TYR A 120 -0.22 -22.24 -0.08
CA TYR A 120 0.20 -23.04 1.06
C TYR A 120 -1.03 -23.75 1.66
N ASP A 121 -1.62 -23.18 2.71
CA ASP A 121 -2.77 -23.72 3.42
C ASP A 121 -3.42 -22.64 4.32
N ALA A 122 -4.63 -22.94 4.82
CA ALA A 122 -5.41 -22.03 5.64
C ALA A 122 -4.80 -21.76 7.03
N GLU A 123 -4.05 -22.70 7.59
CA GLU A 123 -3.37 -22.52 8.87
C GLU A 123 -2.17 -21.56 8.72
N THR A 124 -1.39 -21.69 7.65
CA THR A 124 -0.33 -20.74 7.31
C THR A 124 -0.88 -19.33 7.13
N ALA A 125 -2.00 -19.17 6.41
CA ALA A 125 -2.66 -17.87 6.26
C ALA A 125 -3.10 -17.29 7.62
N ARG A 126 -3.70 -18.11 8.50
CA ARG A 126 -4.10 -17.70 9.86
C ARG A 126 -2.92 -17.20 10.69
N ILE A 127 -1.80 -17.94 10.69
CA ILE A 127 -0.60 -17.59 11.46
C ILE A 127 -0.01 -16.27 10.97
N ILE A 128 0.11 -16.09 9.65
CA ILE A 128 0.64 -14.85 9.05
C ILE A 128 -0.26 -13.65 9.34
N LEU A 129 -1.58 -13.84 9.36
CA LEU A 129 -2.51 -12.81 9.76
C LEU A 129 -2.47 -12.55 11.29
N GLY A 130 -2.00 -13.48 12.11
CA GLY A 130 -1.98 -13.33 13.56
C GLY A 130 -3.36 -13.47 14.20
N HIS A 131 -4.25 -14.26 13.60
CA HIS A 131 -5.57 -14.55 14.19
C HIS A 131 -5.45 -15.61 15.28
N LYS A 132 -6.02 -15.33 16.45
CA LYS A 132 -6.03 -16.25 17.60
C LYS A 132 -6.91 -17.48 17.37
N HIS A 133 -8.01 -17.33 16.64
CA HIS A 133 -8.99 -18.37 16.33
C HIS A 133 -9.13 -18.58 14.82
N VAL A 134 -9.37 -19.82 14.39
CA VAL A 134 -9.51 -20.20 12.97
C VAL A 134 -10.83 -19.66 12.36
N ASP A 135 -11.82 -19.35 13.19
CA ASP A 135 -13.19 -18.88 12.82
C ASP A 135 -13.22 -17.64 11.91
N THR A 136 -12.23 -16.75 12.00
CA THR A 136 -12.13 -15.58 11.11
C THR A 136 -11.51 -15.90 9.74
N THR A 137 -10.84 -17.05 9.62
CA THR A 137 -10.29 -17.56 8.35
C THR A 137 -11.33 -18.38 7.59
N PHE A 138 -12.31 -19.00 8.28
CA PHE A 138 -13.39 -19.77 7.64
C PHE A 138 -14.29 -18.96 6.71
N ILE A 139 -14.39 -17.64 6.88
CA ILE A 139 -15.07 -16.77 5.90
C ILE A 139 -14.42 -16.85 4.49
N TYR A 140 -13.14 -17.25 4.39
CA TYR A 140 -12.44 -17.46 3.12
C TYR A 140 -12.58 -18.89 2.56
N ILE A 141 -12.88 -19.87 3.42
CA ILE A 141 -13.02 -21.29 3.07
C ILE A 141 -14.29 -21.55 2.23
N GLU A 142 -15.37 -20.79 2.45
CA GLU A 142 -16.64 -21.03 1.74
C GLU A 142 -16.54 -20.87 0.21
N ARG A 143 -15.55 -20.15 -0.31
CA ARG A 143 -15.35 -19.96 -1.76
C ARG A 143 -14.65 -21.12 -2.49
N ASP A 144 -13.95 -22.01 -1.79
CA ASP A 144 -13.33 -23.20 -2.42
C ASP A 144 -14.27 -24.42 -2.44
N ASN A 145 -15.51 -24.30 -1.94
CA ASN A 145 -16.56 -25.32 -2.08
C ASN A 145 -16.91 -25.64 -3.55
N GLU A 146 -16.63 -24.75 -4.50
CA GLU A 146 -16.77 -25.03 -5.93
C GLU A 146 -15.68 -25.98 -6.44
N LYS A 147 -14.42 -25.79 -6.01
CA LYS A 147 -13.32 -26.72 -6.35
C LYS A 147 -13.46 -28.06 -5.65
N ALA A 148 -13.95 -28.08 -4.41
CA ALA A 148 -14.28 -29.31 -3.70
C ALA A 148 -15.43 -30.08 -4.41
N ARG A 149 -16.45 -29.36 -4.91
CA ARG A 149 -17.53 -29.95 -5.72
C ARG A 149 -17.06 -30.47 -7.07
N GLU A 150 -16.14 -29.78 -7.75
CA GLU A 150 -15.53 -30.28 -9.00
C GLU A 150 -14.62 -31.48 -8.76
N ALA A 151 -13.84 -31.49 -7.67
CA ALA A 151 -13.02 -32.64 -7.29
C ALA A 151 -13.88 -33.86 -6.93
N GLN A 152 -14.98 -33.67 -6.18
CA GLN A 152 -15.95 -34.73 -5.89
C GLN A 152 -16.64 -35.26 -7.14
N ARG A 153 -16.92 -34.42 -8.16
CA ARG A 153 -17.45 -34.86 -9.45
C ARG A 153 -16.46 -35.64 -10.32
N LYS A 154 -15.16 -35.54 -10.06
CA LYS A 154 -14.11 -36.26 -10.81
C LYS A 154 -13.70 -37.57 -10.15
N ILE A 155 -13.94 -37.70 -8.84
CA ILE A 155 -13.58 -38.87 -8.03
C ILE A 155 -14.81 -39.77 -7.79
N GLY A 156 -16.03 -39.26 -7.98
CA GLY A 156 -17.26 -40.04 -8.08
C GLY A 156 -17.54 -40.50 -9.49
#